data_AF-A0A816HVI0-F1
#
_entry.id   AF-A0A816HVI0-F1
#
_cell.length_a   1.000
_cell.length_b   1.000
_cell.length_c   1.000
_cell.angle_alpha   90.00
_cell.angle_beta   90.00
_cell.angle_gamma   90.00
#
_symmetry.space_group_name_H-M   'P 1'
#
loop_
_entity.id
_entity.type
_entity.pdbx_description
1 polymer ?
#
loop_
_entity_poly.entity_id
_entity_poly.type
_entity_poly.pdbx_seq_one_letter_code
_entity_poly.pdbx_strand_id
1 'polypeptide(L)'
;LSLTTYGYEQDILFDPGTYSIDPDQDQFDATNWNYKYYCRIYDLNNFPNINGSLLTIDDSRTDPVNPSCLLNRSDNRTTLIYKNSTLSPNSSLTIFSGSLRTNQTYQFMISMTNRQNPSITSTGYLLVKIADKIP
;
A
#
# COMPACT_ATOMS: atom_id res chain seq x y z
N LEU A 1 -7.41 3.30 -9.45
CA LEU A 1 -6.57 2.54 -10.43
C LEU A 1 -6.69 1.05 -10.09
N SER A 2 -6.71 0.15 -11.07
CA SER A 2 -6.70 -1.31 -10.86
C SER A 2 -5.52 -1.90 -11.62
N LEU A 3 -4.69 -2.70 -10.94
CA LEU A 3 -3.51 -3.36 -11.49
C LEU A 3 -3.68 -4.88 -11.34
N THR A 4 -3.35 -5.64 -12.38
CA THR A 4 -3.23 -7.11 -12.28
C THR A 4 -1.76 -7.46 -12.35
N THR A 5 -1.27 -8.25 -11.39
CA THR A 5 0.11 -8.75 -11.37
C THR A 5 0.14 -10.26 -11.10
N TYR A 6 1.17 -10.94 -11.59
CA TYR A 6 1.33 -12.37 -11.45
C TYR A 6 2.23 -12.67 -10.26
N GLY A 7 1.74 -13.51 -9.34
CA GLY A 7 2.11 -13.47 -7.92
C GLY A 7 3.50 -13.91 -7.49
N TYR A 8 4.44 -14.08 -8.42
CA TYR A 8 5.82 -14.40 -8.09
C TYR A 8 6.85 -13.54 -8.83
N GLU A 9 6.45 -12.76 -9.84
CA GLU A 9 7.41 -12.17 -10.78
C GLU A 9 7.72 -10.69 -10.55
N GLN A 10 6.88 -9.95 -9.81
CA GLN A 10 7.05 -8.50 -9.69
C GLN A 10 6.74 -7.98 -8.29
N ASP A 11 7.68 -7.20 -7.78
CA ASP A 11 7.48 -6.38 -6.59
C ASP A 11 6.45 -5.28 -6.88
N ILE A 12 5.66 -4.94 -5.88
CA ILE A 12 4.68 -3.85 -5.98
C ILE A 12 5.31 -2.59 -5.42
N LEU A 13 5.54 -1.61 -6.29
CA LEU A 13 6.01 -0.28 -5.90
C LEU A 13 4.83 0.68 -5.74
N PHE A 14 4.69 1.24 -4.54
CA PHE A 14 3.89 2.42 -4.26
C PHE A 14 4.82 3.61 -4.16
N ASP A 15 4.71 4.55 -5.10
CA ASP A 15 5.54 5.75 -5.12
C ASP A 15 4.71 7.03 -5.29
N PRO A 16 3.81 7.32 -4.34
CA PRO A 16 3.03 8.56 -4.35
C PRO A 16 3.93 9.80 -4.34
N GLY A 17 5.14 9.71 -3.77
CA GLY A 17 6.13 10.77 -3.77
C GLY A 17 6.54 11.26 -5.17
N THR A 18 6.55 10.38 -6.17
CA THR A 18 7.00 10.68 -7.54
C THR A 18 5.84 10.91 -8.50
N TYR A 19 4.71 10.23 -8.30
CA TYR A 19 3.61 10.18 -9.29
C TYR A 19 2.34 10.92 -8.89
N SER A 20 2.34 11.62 -7.74
CA SER A 20 1.20 12.47 -7.35
C SER A 20 1.30 13.84 -8.02
N ILE A 21 0.14 14.43 -8.32
CA ILE A 21 0.01 15.80 -8.81
C ILE A 21 -0.66 16.58 -7.67
N ASP A 22 -0.08 17.71 -7.28
CA ASP A 22 -0.74 18.61 -6.33
C ASP A 22 -2.04 19.13 -6.96
N PRO A 23 -3.19 19.12 -6.26
CA PRO A 23 -4.44 19.68 -6.79
C PRO A 23 -4.31 21.12 -7.31
N ASP A 24 -3.32 21.88 -6.83
CA ASP A 24 -3.04 23.25 -7.27
C ASP A 24 -2.13 23.33 -8.54
N GLN A 25 -1.83 22.21 -9.20
CA GLN A 25 -0.94 22.06 -10.37
C GLN A 25 0.54 22.37 -10.14
N ASP A 26 0.95 22.55 -8.88
CA ASP A 26 2.37 22.61 -8.52
C ASP A 26 3.02 21.21 -8.51
N GLN A 27 4.35 21.19 -8.67
CA GLN A 27 5.15 19.98 -8.52
C GLN A 27 4.91 19.41 -7.11
N PHE A 28 4.40 18.18 -7.03
CA PHE A 28 4.15 17.51 -5.75
C PHE A 28 5.45 17.38 -4.95
N ASP A 29 5.57 18.13 -3.85
CA ASP A 29 6.70 18.03 -2.95
C ASP A 29 6.45 16.93 -1.90
N ALA A 30 7.04 15.76 -2.15
CA ALA A 30 6.91 14.61 -1.28
C ALA A 30 7.37 14.85 0.18
N THR A 31 8.18 15.88 0.43
CA THR A 31 8.71 16.23 1.76
C THR A 31 7.67 16.93 2.64
N ASN A 32 6.61 17.49 2.03
CA ASN A 32 5.54 18.17 2.75
C ASN A 32 4.50 17.22 3.36
N TRP A 33 4.65 15.91 3.17
CA TRP A 33 3.62 14.93 3.53
C TRP A 33 4.13 13.85 4.49
N ASN A 34 3.22 13.40 5.36
CA ASN A 34 3.37 12.17 6.14
C ASN A 34 2.59 11.05 5.46
N TYR A 35 3.22 9.89 5.33
CA TYR A 35 2.67 8.74 4.61
C TYR A 35 2.32 7.61 5.55
N LYS A 36 1.12 7.04 5.39
CA LYS A 36 0.71 5.80 6.04
C LYS A 36 0.13 4.85 5.01
N TYR A 37 0.58 3.61 5.06
CA TYR A 37 0.17 2.56 4.14
C TYR A 37 -0.69 1.55 4.88
N TYR A 38 -1.72 1.10 4.20
CA TYR A 38 -2.68 0.14 4.71
C TYR A 38 -2.97 -0.91 3.66
N CYS A 39 -3.38 -2.08 4.13
CA CYS A 39 -3.76 -3.15 3.25
C CYS A 39 -4.85 -4.04 3.83
N ARG A 40 -5.55 -4.74 2.95
CA ARG A 40 -6.42 -5.87 3.28
C ARG A 40 -6.61 -6.78 2.07
N ILE A 41 -7.03 -8.00 2.35
CA ILE A 41 -7.60 -8.88 1.34
C ILE A 41 -8.97 -8.31 0.96
N TYR A 42 -9.21 -8.20 -0.33
CA TYR A 42 -10.35 -7.50 -0.91
C TYR A 42 -11.44 -8.49 -1.34
N ASP A 43 -12.64 -8.32 -0.80
CA ASP A 43 -13.85 -8.97 -1.30
C ASP A 43 -14.38 -8.17 -2.49
N LEU A 44 -14.44 -8.81 -3.66
CA LEU A 44 -14.85 -8.19 -4.92
C LEU A 44 -16.26 -7.61 -4.89
N ASN A 45 -17.11 -8.03 -3.94
CA ASN A 45 -18.51 -7.62 -3.85
C ASN A 45 -18.72 -6.25 -3.16
N ASN A 46 -17.67 -5.57 -2.70
CA ASN A 46 -17.83 -4.34 -1.89
C ASN A 46 -16.80 -3.25 -2.25
N PHE A 47 -17.01 -2.51 -3.36
CA PHE A 47 -16.11 -1.43 -3.80
C PHE A 47 -16.65 -0.01 -3.57
N PRO A 48 -15.85 0.92 -3.00
CA PRO A 48 -14.74 0.67 -2.09
C PRO A 48 -15.29 0.24 -0.72
N ASN A 49 -14.74 -0.81 -0.10
CA ASN A 49 -15.18 -1.29 1.22
C ASN A 49 -14.75 -0.32 2.35
N ILE A 50 -15.18 0.94 2.32
CA ILE A 50 -14.77 1.99 3.27
C ILE A 50 -15.05 1.63 4.74
N ASN A 51 -15.92 0.64 4.99
CA ASN A 51 -16.35 0.23 6.32
C ASN A 51 -15.58 -0.99 6.87
N GLY A 52 -14.79 -1.70 6.06
CA GLY A 52 -13.97 -2.81 6.53
C GLY A 52 -12.71 -2.35 7.27
N SER A 53 -12.25 -3.12 8.26
CA SER A 53 -11.01 -2.85 8.98
C SER A 53 -9.81 -2.75 8.02
N LEU A 54 -9.15 -1.59 8.00
CA LEU A 54 -7.89 -1.38 7.29
C LEU A 54 -6.76 -1.46 8.30
N LEU A 55 -5.89 -2.45 8.14
CA LEU A 55 -4.71 -2.62 8.97
C LEU A 55 -3.56 -1.83 8.35
N THR A 56 -2.67 -1.28 9.18
CA THR A 56 -1.43 -0.72 8.64
C THR A 56 -0.66 -1.82 7.94
N ILE A 57 0.07 -1.47 6.89
CA ILE A 57 0.75 -2.47 6.06
C ILE A 57 1.79 -3.28 6.85
N ASP A 58 2.28 -2.71 7.95
CA ASP A 58 3.22 -3.27 8.90
C ASP A 58 2.54 -3.78 10.19
N ASP A 59 1.21 -3.91 10.22
CA ASP A 59 0.46 -4.45 11.37
C ASP A 59 0.78 -5.92 11.68
N SER A 60 1.49 -6.18 12.77
CA SER A 60 1.98 -7.53 13.11
C SER A 60 0.96 -8.40 13.83
N ARG A 61 -0.31 -8.00 13.94
CA ARG A 61 -1.31 -8.77 14.69
C ARG A 61 -1.61 -10.09 14.01
N THR A 62 -1.58 -11.15 14.81
CA THR A 62 -2.12 -12.47 14.45
C THR A 62 -3.60 -12.53 14.85
N ASP A 63 -4.42 -11.67 14.25
CA ASP A 63 -5.86 -11.68 14.44
C ASP A 63 -6.50 -12.63 13.41
N PRO A 64 -7.13 -13.74 13.82
CA PRO A 64 -7.78 -14.66 12.90
C PRO A 64 -9.04 -14.08 12.24
N VAL A 65 -9.64 -13.03 12.82
CA VAL A 65 -10.83 -12.34 12.28
C VAL A 65 -10.42 -11.28 11.26
N ASN A 66 -9.30 -10.58 11.50
CA ASN A 66 -8.73 -9.58 10.60
C ASN A 66 -7.23 -9.85 10.38
N PRO A 67 -6.86 -10.84 9.56
CA PRO A 67 -5.46 -11.17 9.37
C PRO A 67 -4.72 -10.07 8.59
N SER A 68 -3.44 -9.88 8.89
CA SER A 68 -2.53 -9.07 8.06
C SER A 68 -2.58 -9.53 6.60
N CYS A 69 -2.51 -8.59 5.67
CA CYS A 69 -2.46 -8.89 4.23
C CYS A 69 -1.15 -9.58 3.79
N LEU A 70 -0.05 -9.37 4.53
CA LEU A 70 1.28 -9.87 4.20
C LEU A 70 1.56 -11.23 4.86
N LEU A 71 2.18 -12.14 4.11
CA LEU A 71 2.72 -13.44 4.55
C LEU A 71 4.06 -13.30 5.28
N ASN A 72 4.40 -14.32 6.09
CA ASN A 72 5.76 -14.60 6.59
C ASN A 72 6.57 -13.39 7.11
N ARG A 73 5.96 -12.60 8.01
CA ARG A 73 6.56 -11.41 8.64
C ARG A 73 7.74 -11.66 9.58
N SER A 74 8.18 -12.91 9.72
CA SER A 74 9.33 -13.27 10.54
C SER A 74 10.62 -12.57 10.09
N ASP A 75 10.70 -12.15 8.82
CA ASP A 75 11.79 -11.38 8.29
C ASP A 75 11.28 -10.11 7.58
N ASN A 76 11.38 -8.98 8.29
CA ASN A 76 10.96 -7.67 7.80
C ASN A 76 11.76 -7.25 6.54
N ARG A 77 12.94 -7.85 6.27
CA ARG A 77 13.76 -7.54 5.08
C ARG A 77 13.30 -8.25 3.80
N THR A 78 12.50 -9.31 3.91
CA THR A 78 11.99 -10.05 2.74
C THR A 78 10.53 -9.71 2.43
N THR A 79 9.90 -8.85 3.23
CA THR A 79 8.47 -8.58 3.13
C THR A 79 8.17 -7.21 2.49
N LEU A 80 8.78 -6.14 2.99
CA LEU A 80 8.59 -4.79 2.46
C LEU A 80 9.81 -3.90 2.68
N ILE A 81 9.97 -2.88 1.85
CA ILE A 81 10.98 -1.82 2.02
C ILE A 81 10.31 -0.46 1.88
N TYR A 82 10.45 0.36 2.92
CA TYR A 82 10.21 1.79 2.79
C TYR A 82 11.42 2.45 2.15
N LYS A 83 11.18 3.18 1.06
CA LYS A 83 12.20 4.07 0.51
C LYS A 83 12.14 5.37 1.30
N ASN A 84 13.18 5.59 2.10
CA ASN A 84 13.30 6.76 2.96
C ASN A 84 14.31 7.73 2.38
N SER A 85 13.92 9.00 2.25
CA SER A 85 14.89 10.10 2.21
C SER A 85 14.86 10.84 3.54
N THR A 86 15.94 11.54 3.87
CA THR A 86 16.00 12.41 5.06
C THR A 86 14.88 13.44 5.10
N LEU A 87 14.39 13.86 3.93
CA LEU A 87 13.37 14.90 3.79
C LEU A 87 11.96 14.29 3.69
N SER A 88 11.82 13.06 3.21
CA SER A 88 10.54 12.38 2.92
C SER A 88 10.53 10.93 3.45
N PRO A 89 10.52 10.72 4.78
CA PRO A 89 10.37 9.39 5.35
C PRO A 89 9.12 8.69 4.82
N ASN A 90 9.29 7.43 4.43
CA ASN A 90 8.27 6.51 3.92
C ASN A 90 7.50 7.05 2.70
N SER A 91 8.08 7.93 1.88
CA SER A 91 7.39 8.47 0.69
C SER A 91 7.11 7.43 -0.39
N SER A 92 7.79 6.28 -0.32
CA SER A 92 7.54 5.14 -1.19
C SER A 92 7.64 3.82 -0.42
N LEU A 93 6.92 2.81 -0.87
CA LEU A 93 6.87 1.46 -0.30
C LEU A 93 7.00 0.43 -1.42
N THR A 94 7.92 -0.52 -1.26
CA THR A 94 8.01 -1.72 -2.10
C THR A 94 7.52 -2.92 -1.31
N ILE A 95 6.61 -3.71 -1.88
CA ILE A 95 6.17 -5.00 -1.34
C ILE A 95 6.76 -6.09 -2.22
N PHE A 96 7.52 -7.01 -1.61
CA PHE A 96 8.14 -8.09 -2.36
C PHE A 96 7.13 -9.13 -2.82
N SER A 97 7.30 -9.69 -4.01
CA SER A 97 6.35 -10.63 -4.62
C SER A 97 5.96 -11.82 -3.71
N GLY A 98 6.92 -12.36 -2.94
CA GLY A 98 6.70 -13.47 -2.00
C GLY A 98 5.90 -13.12 -0.73
N SER A 99 5.53 -11.86 -0.55
CA SER A 99 4.82 -11.37 0.64
C SER A 99 3.30 -11.48 0.51
N LEU A 100 2.79 -11.82 -0.67
CA LEU A 100 1.36 -11.87 -0.95
C LEU A 100 0.95 -13.29 -1.34
N ARG A 101 -0.29 -13.65 -1.01
CA ARG A 101 -0.90 -14.92 -1.43
C ARG A 101 -1.37 -14.78 -2.85
N THR A 102 -1.20 -15.85 -3.63
CA THR A 102 -1.80 -15.94 -4.95
C THR A 102 -3.31 -16.19 -4.88
N ASN A 103 -3.97 -15.96 -6.01
CA ASN A 103 -5.41 -16.02 -6.17
C ASN A 103 -6.19 -15.14 -5.17
N GLN A 104 -5.61 -14.00 -4.83
CA GLN A 104 -6.21 -13.01 -3.95
C GLN A 104 -6.24 -11.65 -4.64
N THR A 105 -7.29 -10.89 -4.37
CA THR A 105 -7.30 -9.46 -4.68
C THR A 105 -6.98 -8.71 -3.40
N TYR A 106 -6.11 -7.73 -3.50
CA TYR A 106 -5.71 -6.88 -2.40
C TYR A 106 -6.19 -5.46 -2.65
N GLN A 107 -6.60 -4.80 -1.59
CA GLN A 107 -6.77 -3.36 -1.60
C GLN A 107 -5.70 -2.73 -0.75
N PHE A 108 -4.92 -1.87 -1.38
CA PHE A 108 -3.95 -1.01 -0.74
C PHE A 108 -4.53 0.40 -0.64
N MET A 109 -4.30 1.02 0.49
CA MET A 109 -4.63 2.41 0.72
C MET A 109 -3.40 3.15 1.21
N ILE A 110 -3.17 4.33 0.64
CA ILE A 110 -2.14 5.26 1.06
C ILE A 110 -2.85 6.48 1.58
N SER A 111 -2.61 6.83 2.84
CA SER A 111 -3.07 8.08 3.43
C SER A 111 -1.89 9.04 3.52
N MET A 112 -2.10 10.24 2.99
CA MET A 112 -1.15 11.35 3.01
C MET A 112 -1.74 12.50 3.80
N THR A 113 -0.97 13.04 4.73
CA THR A 113 -1.36 14.20 5.54
C THR A 113 -0.29 15.26 5.45
N ASN A 114 -0.66 16.49 5.11
CA ASN A 114 0.31 17.57 5.00
C ASN A 114 0.91 17.88 6.38
N ARG A 115 2.23 18.05 6.44
CA ARG A 115 2.99 18.26 7.67
C ARG A 115 2.75 19.63 8.29
N GLN A 116 2.51 20.64 7.48
CA GLN A 116 2.29 22.03 7.91
C GLN A 116 0.82 22.28 8.23
N ASN A 117 -0.10 21.66 7.48
CA ASN A 117 -1.53 21.77 7.69
C ASN A 117 -2.21 20.38 7.69
N PRO A 118 -2.34 19.74 8.87
CA PRO A 118 -2.91 18.39 8.97
C PRO A 118 -4.37 18.25 8.52
N SER A 119 -5.10 19.36 8.34
CA SER A 119 -6.45 19.33 7.75
C SER A 119 -6.42 19.00 6.26
N ILE A 120 -5.30 19.21 5.58
CA ILE A 120 -5.09 18.82 4.19
C ILE A 120 -4.65 17.36 4.17
N THR A 121 -5.54 16.51 3.64
CA THR A 121 -5.31 15.09 3.50
C THR A 121 -5.61 14.63 2.08
N SER A 122 -4.91 13.60 1.64
CA SER A 122 -5.16 12.95 0.37
C SER A 122 -5.07 11.44 0.56
N THR A 123 -5.95 10.69 -0.10
CA THR A 123 -6.00 9.24 0.02
C THR A 123 -5.96 8.60 -1.36
N GLY A 124 -5.01 7.71 -1.58
CA GLY A 124 -4.89 6.89 -2.78
C GLY A 124 -5.33 5.46 -2.52
N TYR A 125 -5.97 4.83 -3.52
CA TYR A 125 -6.34 3.42 -3.48
C TYR A 125 -5.81 2.67 -4.70
N LEU A 126 -5.27 1.48 -4.47
CA LEU A 126 -4.87 0.55 -5.51
C LEU A 126 -5.49 -0.81 -5.25
N LEU A 127 -6.16 -1.37 -6.26
CA LEU A 127 -6.54 -2.78 -6.26
C LEU A 127 -5.47 -3.56 -7.01
N VAL A 128 -5.00 -4.64 -6.40
CA VAL A 128 -4.03 -5.55 -7.00
C VAL A 128 -4.55 -6.97 -6.96
N LYS A 129 -4.80 -7.56 -8.13
CA LYS A 129 -5.07 -8.99 -8.22
C LYS A 129 -3.76 -9.74 -8.38
N ILE A 130 -3.49 -10.65 -7.46
CA ILE A 130 -2.36 -11.59 -7.52
C ILE A 130 -2.88 -12.88 -8.16
N ALA A 131 -2.58 -13.09 -9.43
CA ALA A 131 -2.99 -14.30 -10.14
C ALA A 131 -2.01 -15.46 -9.92
N ASP A 132 -2.53 -16.68 -9.94
CA ASP A 132 -1.69 -17.88 -10.11
C ASP A 132 -1.04 -17.86 -11.49
N LYS A 133 0.16 -18.44 -11.58
CA LYS A 133 0.79 -18.69 -12.87
C LYS A 133 -0.10 -19.65 -13.65
N ILE A 134 -0.61 -19.20 -14.80
CA ILE A 134 -1.19 -20.12 -15.77
C ILE A 134 0.00 -20.94 -16.32
N PRO A 135 0.02 -22.28 -16.18
CA PRO A 135 1.11 -23.13 -16.65
C PRO A 135 1.41 -22.96 -18.15
#